data_AF-A0A5C7I8U8-F1
#
_entry.id   AF-A0A5C7I8U8-F1
#
_cell.length_a   1.000
_cell.length_b   1.000
_cell.length_c   1.000
_cell.angle_alpha   90.00
_cell.angle_beta   90.00
_cell.angle_gamma   90.00
#
_symmetry.space_group_name_H-M   'P 1'
#
loop_
_entity.id
_entity.type
_entity.pdbx_description
1 polymer ?
#
loop_
_entity_poly.entity_id
_entity_poly.type
_entity_poly.pdbx_seq_one_letter_code
_entity_poly.pdbx_strand_id
1 'polypeptide(L)'
;MYACCGDMKSGLKVFDEFPKWNVVGWTSLIAGYINNDCASEAIRVFKDMESLNVEPNEITLVHVLVACARSRDLGTGKLVHSGVRQLCYDPFVSSCSPNLVLATAIFDMNAKCGNLNIARDLFDKMPKRNLVAWNSMIAGYNQYGQAEEALGVFSDMFVSGFDLDKATFLSVISACGTALVDMYAKSGDAESARKVFSDLKTKDTMVWTSMIIGLVMHGHGEEAPSTFKRMQEDAAASPDQITYIGVLCACSHVGLVEEGQRHFTEMTNVHGKS
;
A
#
# COMPACT_ATOMS: atom_id res chain seq x y z
N MET A 1 -2.57 9.42 27.26
CA MET A 1 -1.20 9.38 27.85
C MET A 1 -0.63 7.96 27.80
N TYR A 2 -1.34 6.92 28.26
CA TYR A 2 -0.86 5.52 28.19
C TYR A 2 -0.73 4.95 26.76
N ALA A 3 -1.68 5.25 25.86
CA ALA A 3 -1.67 4.72 24.49
C ALA A 3 -0.56 5.30 23.59
N CYS A 4 0.07 6.41 24.00
CA CYS A 4 1.21 7.01 23.28
C CYS A 4 2.57 6.43 23.71
N CYS A 5 2.61 5.58 24.74
CA CYS A 5 3.87 5.11 25.35
C CYS A 5 4.18 3.62 25.09
N GLY A 6 3.50 2.97 24.14
CA GLY A 6 3.77 1.57 23.77
C GLY A 6 3.30 0.51 24.79
N ASP A 7 2.89 0.90 26.00
CA ASP A 7 2.29 0.01 27.00
C ASP A 7 0.76 -0.07 26.84
N MET A 8 0.34 -0.76 25.78
CA MET A 8 -1.08 -0.99 25.49
C MET A 8 -1.76 -1.89 26.55
N LYS A 9 -0.99 -2.73 27.27
CA LYS A 9 -1.54 -3.62 28.31
C LYS A 9 -1.97 -2.84 29.55
N SER A 10 -1.22 -1.82 29.96
CA SER A 10 -1.63 -0.94 31.06
C SER A 10 -2.75 0.00 30.65
N GLY A 11 -2.79 0.44 29.38
CA GLY A 11 -3.92 1.19 28.83
C GLY A 11 -5.24 0.41 28.89
N LEU A 12 -5.21 -0.90 28.58
CA LEU A 12 -6.36 -1.80 28.65
C LEU A 12 -6.85 -2.07 30.09
N LYS A 13 -5.97 -2.05 31.10
CA LYS A 13 -6.41 -2.19 32.50
C LYS A 13 -7.24 -1.00 32.99
N VAL A 14 -6.92 0.21 32.52
CA VAL A 14 -7.72 1.41 32.80
C VAL A 14 -9.04 1.39 32.01
N PHE A 15 -9.10 0.63 30.90
CA PHE A 15 -10.31 0.40 30.11
C PHE A 15 -11.36 -0.40 30.87
N ASP A 16 -10.95 -1.43 31.61
CA ASP A 16 -11.85 -2.28 32.39
C ASP A 16 -12.46 -1.56 33.62
N GLU A 17 -11.87 -0.43 34.04
CA GLU A 17 -12.28 0.29 35.27
C GLU A 17 -13.28 1.45 35.03
N PHE A 18 -13.50 1.91 33.79
CA PHE A 18 -14.35 3.09 33.51
C PHE A 18 -15.63 2.77 32.70
N PRO A 19 -16.85 2.90 33.26
CA PRO A 19 -18.07 2.35 32.64
C PRO A 19 -18.64 3.07 31.41
N LYS A 20 -18.19 4.29 31.05
CA LYS A 20 -18.67 5.01 29.84
C LYS A 20 -17.59 5.92 29.29
N TRP A 21 -16.82 5.40 28.32
CA TRP A 21 -15.88 6.23 27.57
C TRP A 21 -16.63 7.17 26.62
N ASN A 22 -16.27 8.45 26.65
CA ASN A 22 -16.72 9.42 25.66
C ASN A 22 -15.90 9.28 24.36
N VAL A 23 -16.35 9.96 23.30
CA VAL A 23 -15.72 9.92 21.96
C VAL A 23 -14.21 10.23 21.99
N VAL A 24 -13.76 11.12 22.87
CA VAL A 24 -12.35 11.53 23.00
C VAL A 24 -11.48 10.37 23.50
N GLY A 25 -11.99 9.61 24.48
CA GLY A 25 -11.31 8.43 24.98
C GLY A 25 -11.13 7.39 23.88
N TRP A 26 -12.22 6.98 23.23
CA TRP A 26 -12.17 6.00 22.14
C TRP A 26 -11.21 6.41 21.03
N THR A 27 -11.28 7.68 20.61
CA THR A 27 -10.38 8.25 19.61
C THR A 27 -8.92 8.15 20.03
N SER A 28 -8.62 8.41 21.30
CA SER A 28 -7.25 8.33 21.82
C SER A 28 -6.72 6.90 21.85
N LEU A 29 -7.58 5.91 22.15
CA LEU A 29 -7.19 4.50 22.11
C LEU A 29 -6.89 4.06 20.68
N ILE A 30 -7.80 4.36 19.74
CA ILE A 30 -7.65 4.02 18.33
C ILE A 30 -6.38 4.65 17.77
N ALA A 31 -6.13 5.94 18.04
CA ALA A 31 -4.90 6.63 17.65
C ALA A 31 -3.65 5.95 18.22
N GLY A 32 -3.71 5.50 19.48
CA GLY A 32 -2.63 4.73 20.10
C GLY A 32 -2.31 3.44 19.37
N TYR A 33 -3.32 2.65 19.00
CA TYR A 33 -3.10 1.43 18.21
C TYR A 33 -2.49 1.71 16.84
N ILE A 34 -2.92 2.78 16.16
CA ILE A 34 -2.33 3.22 14.88
C ILE A 34 -0.87 3.62 15.03
N ASN A 35 -0.51 4.34 16.09
CA ASN A 35 0.87 4.76 16.32
C ASN A 35 1.81 3.61 16.70
N ASN A 36 1.27 2.45 17.09
CA ASN A 36 2.02 1.23 17.40
C ASN A 36 1.87 0.15 16.30
N ASP A 37 1.51 0.55 15.08
CA ASP A 37 1.33 -0.32 13.90
C ASP A 37 0.37 -1.52 14.10
N CYS A 38 -0.55 -1.41 15.05
CA CYS A 38 -1.55 -2.42 15.36
C CYS A 38 -2.89 -2.10 14.68
N ALA A 39 -2.90 -2.03 13.34
CA ALA A 39 -4.07 -1.59 12.57
C ALA A 39 -5.33 -2.44 12.80
N SER A 40 -5.20 -3.77 12.90
CA SER A 40 -6.33 -4.69 13.14
C SER A 40 -7.00 -4.45 14.49
N GLU A 41 -6.20 -4.14 15.51
CA GLU A 41 -6.71 -3.84 16.85
C GLU A 41 -7.43 -2.49 16.88
N ALA A 42 -6.91 -1.48 16.17
CA ALA A 42 -7.58 -0.19 16.00
C ALA A 42 -8.99 -0.35 15.38
N ILE A 43 -9.13 -1.23 14.37
CA ILE A 43 -10.41 -1.54 13.74
C ILE A 43 -11.36 -2.26 14.72
N ARG A 44 -10.84 -3.21 15.52
CA ARG A 44 -11.65 -3.91 16.53
C ARG A 44 -12.22 -2.93 17.55
N VAL A 45 -11.38 -2.05 18.09
CA VAL A 45 -11.79 -1.02 19.05
C VAL A 45 -12.85 -0.08 18.46
N PHE A 46 -12.74 0.26 17.18
CA PHE A 46 -13.76 1.06 16.51
C PHE A 46 -15.12 0.33 16.42
N LYS A 47 -15.12 -0.98 16.12
CA LYS A 47 -16.35 -1.78 16.12
C LYS A 47 -16.99 -1.84 17.51
N ASP A 48 -16.17 -1.94 18.56
CA ASP A 48 -16.66 -1.91 19.95
C ASP A 48 -17.31 -0.55 20.28
N MET A 49 -16.69 0.57 19.85
CA MET A 49 -17.24 1.91 19.98
C MET A 49 -18.63 2.04 19.31
N GLU A 50 -18.78 1.52 18.09
CA GLU A 50 -20.05 1.52 17.36
C GLU A 50 -21.10 0.64 18.06
N SER A 51 -20.72 -0.54 18.57
CA SER A 51 -21.61 -1.45 19.28
C SER A 51 -22.20 -0.85 20.57
N LEU A 52 -21.47 0.10 21.17
CA LEU A 52 -21.89 0.85 22.36
C LEU A 52 -22.67 2.12 21.99
N ASN A 53 -22.99 2.31 20.71
CA ASN A 53 -23.67 3.49 20.16
C ASN A 53 -22.94 4.81 20.48
N VAL A 54 -21.61 4.79 20.54
CA VAL A 54 -20.82 6.01 20.67
C VAL A 54 -20.49 6.53 19.28
N GLU A 55 -21.05 7.69 18.93
CA GLU A 55 -20.85 8.30 17.61
C GLU A 55 -19.38 8.71 17.40
N PRO A 56 -18.73 8.27 16.30
CA PRO A 56 -17.36 8.67 15.97
C PRO A 56 -17.30 10.10 15.45
N ASN A 57 -16.22 10.80 15.77
CA ASN A 57 -15.94 12.11 15.19
C ASN A 57 -15.00 11.99 13.98
N GLU A 58 -14.77 13.10 13.27
CA GLU A 58 -13.90 13.14 12.08
C GLU A 58 -12.49 12.59 12.35
N ILE A 59 -11.92 12.83 13.54
CA ILE A 59 -10.59 12.34 13.92
C ILE A 59 -10.61 10.82 14.11
N THR A 60 -11.66 10.28 14.73
CA THR A 60 -11.85 8.82 14.84
C THR A 60 -11.86 8.19 13.45
N LEU A 61 -12.67 8.73 12.54
CA LEU A 61 -12.84 8.21 11.17
C LEU A 61 -11.53 8.26 10.38
N VAL A 62 -10.75 9.34 10.50
CA VAL A 62 -9.40 9.42 9.91
C VAL A 62 -8.51 8.28 10.38
N HIS A 63 -8.40 8.04 11.69
CA HIS A 63 -7.52 6.98 12.21
C HIS A 63 -7.96 5.58 11.75
N VAL A 64 -9.27 5.33 11.70
CA VAL A 64 -9.80 4.04 11.24
C VAL A 64 -9.56 3.85 9.74
N LEU A 65 -9.69 4.89 8.92
CA LEU A 65 -9.34 4.85 7.50
C LEU A 65 -7.85 4.55 7.29
N VAL A 66 -6.97 5.17 8.09
CA VAL A 66 -5.53 4.86 8.09
C VAL A 66 -5.29 3.39 8.48
N ALA A 67 -6.02 2.88 9.47
CA ALA A 67 -5.98 1.47 9.85
C ALA A 67 -6.32 0.56 8.66
N CYS A 68 -7.45 0.84 8.00
CA CYS A 68 -7.94 0.08 6.85
C CYS A 68 -6.95 0.13 5.68
N ALA A 69 -6.33 1.29 5.44
CA ALA A 69 -5.33 1.46 4.41
C ALA A 69 -4.07 0.61 4.67
N ARG A 70 -3.64 0.51 5.93
CA ARG A 70 -2.49 -0.30 6.35
C ARG A 70 -2.79 -1.80 6.31
N SER A 71 -3.97 -2.21 6.74
CA SER A 71 -4.40 -3.63 6.75
C SER A 71 -4.97 -4.11 5.40
N ARG A 72 -5.10 -3.22 4.41
CA ARG A 72 -5.78 -3.47 3.12
C ARG A 72 -7.25 -3.95 3.30
N ASP A 73 -7.90 -3.53 4.38
CA ASP A 73 -9.30 -3.88 4.68
C ASP A 73 -10.27 -2.93 3.95
N LEU A 74 -10.54 -3.26 2.69
CA LEU A 74 -11.52 -2.52 1.87
C LEU A 74 -12.95 -2.61 2.42
N GLY A 75 -13.29 -3.71 3.09
CA GLY A 75 -14.64 -3.95 3.61
C GLY A 75 -14.99 -2.94 4.69
N THR A 76 -14.16 -2.87 5.73
CA THR A 76 -14.31 -1.88 6.81
C THR A 76 -14.14 -0.47 6.26
N GLY A 77 -13.18 -0.24 5.36
CA GLY A 77 -12.97 1.08 4.76
C GLY A 77 -14.20 1.65 4.03
N LYS A 78 -14.95 0.81 3.30
CA LYS A 78 -16.20 1.22 2.65
C LYS A 78 -17.31 1.54 3.65
N LEU A 79 -17.42 0.78 4.74
CA LEU A 79 -18.38 1.05 5.81
C LEU A 79 -18.10 2.42 6.45
N VAL A 80 -16.83 2.69 6.78
CA VAL A 80 -16.41 3.97 7.36
C VAL A 80 -16.68 5.13 6.40
N HIS A 81 -16.38 4.99 5.10
CA HIS A 81 -16.71 6.01 4.10
C HIS A 81 -18.23 6.24 3.97
N SER A 82 -19.06 5.19 4.07
CA SER A 82 -20.51 5.37 4.12
C SER A 82 -20.98 6.09 5.39
N GLY A 83 -20.35 5.80 6.54
CA GLY A 83 -20.59 6.48 7.81
C GLY A 83 -20.24 7.97 7.76
N VAL A 84 -19.12 8.33 7.12
CA VAL A 84 -18.74 9.74 6.88
C VAL A 84 -19.87 10.52 6.20
N ARG A 85 -20.56 9.92 5.22
CA ARG A 85 -21.69 10.56 4.53
C ARG A 85 -22.92 10.68 5.41
N GLN A 86 -23.23 9.62 6.17
CA GLN A 86 -24.40 9.59 7.06
C GLN A 86 -24.28 10.59 8.22
N LEU A 87 -23.05 10.81 8.71
CA LEU A 87 -22.75 11.76 9.79
C LEU A 87 -22.51 13.19 9.28
N CYS A 88 -22.76 13.47 7.99
CA CYS A 88 -22.55 14.77 7.37
C CYS A 88 -21.10 15.29 7.44
N TYR A 89 -20.11 14.39 7.51
CA TYR A 89 -18.68 14.72 7.47
C TYR A 89 -18.08 14.64 6.06
N ASP A 90 -18.88 14.46 5.01
CA ASP A 90 -18.39 14.31 3.64
C ASP A 90 -17.60 15.56 3.19
N PRO A 91 -16.28 15.44 2.98
CA PRO A 91 -15.46 16.60 2.65
C PRO A 91 -15.59 17.03 1.18
N PHE A 92 -16.38 16.33 0.35
CA PHE A 92 -16.56 16.59 -1.07
C PHE A 92 -17.94 17.20 -1.42
N VAL A 93 -18.90 17.25 -0.48
CA VAL A 93 -20.31 17.65 -0.74
C VAL A 93 -20.63 19.11 -0.35
N SER A 94 -19.62 19.89 0.05
CA SER A 94 -19.67 21.32 0.42
C SER A 94 -19.87 21.64 1.91
N SER A 95 -18.76 22.06 2.51
CA SER A 95 -18.66 22.88 3.72
C SER A 95 -17.69 24.03 3.37
N CYS A 96 -17.87 25.24 3.93
CA CYS A 96 -16.99 26.39 3.68
C CYS A 96 -15.50 26.14 4.02
N SER A 97 -15.21 25.00 4.66
CA SER A 97 -13.88 24.49 4.96
C SER A 97 -13.90 22.95 4.92
N PRO A 98 -13.68 22.32 3.75
CA PRO A 98 -13.64 20.87 3.66
C PRO A 98 -12.49 20.30 4.48
N ASN A 99 -12.73 19.25 5.27
CA ASN A 99 -11.68 18.60 6.04
C ASN A 99 -10.73 17.83 5.09
N LEU A 100 -9.64 18.48 4.70
CA LEU A 100 -8.65 17.93 3.79
C LEU A 100 -7.97 16.68 4.34
N VAL A 101 -7.84 16.55 5.67
CA VAL A 101 -7.25 15.37 6.31
C VAL A 101 -8.16 14.17 6.10
N LEU A 102 -9.46 14.34 6.33
CA LEU A 102 -10.45 13.29 6.09
C LEU A 102 -10.56 12.95 4.60
N ALA A 103 -10.58 13.95 3.71
CA ALA A 103 -10.57 13.73 2.27
C ALA A 103 -9.36 12.88 1.83
N THR A 104 -8.16 13.25 2.32
CA THR A 104 -6.92 12.53 2.01
C THR A 104 -6.94 11.11 2.58
N ALA A 105 -7.51 10.89 3.78
CA ALA A 105 -7.60 9.56 4.38
C ALA A 105 -8.57 8.62 3.63
N ILE A 106 -9.74 9.13 3.19
CA ILE A 106 -10.70 8.36 2.39
C ILE A 106 -10.05 7.97 1.06
N PHE A 107 -9.38 8.93 0.43
CA PHE A 107 -8.64 8.73 -0.81
C PHE A 107 -7.51 7.69 -0.65
N ASP A 108 -6.60 7.86 0.32
CA ASP A 108 -5.44 6.98 0.54
C ASP A 108 -5.86 5.54 0.83
N MET A 109 -6.94 5.37 1.61
CA MET A 109 -7.52 4.05 1.86
C MET A 109 -8.00 3.38 0.57
N ASN A 110 -8.71 4.11 -0.31
CA ASN A 110 -9.15 3.52 -1.58
C ASN A 110 -7.97 3.19 -2.52
N ALA A 111 -6.97 4.07 -2.58
CA ALA A 111 -5.77 3.85 -3.40
C ALA A 111 -5.00 2.61 -2.94
N LYS A 112 -4.72 2.51 -1.64
CA LYS A 112 -4.03 1.33 -1.06
C LYS A 112 -4.91 0.08 -1.08
N CYS A 113 -6.21 0.16 -0.96
CA CYS A 113 -7.04 -1.05 -1.07
C CYS A 113 -7.31 -1.49 -2.52
N GLY A 114 -6.69 -0.85 -3.53
CA GLY A 114 -6.79 -1.23 -4.94
C GLY A 114 -8.07 -0.78 -5.63
N ASN A 115 -8.86 0.06 -4.99
CA ASN A 115 -10.06 0.63 -5.58
C ASN A 115 -9.73 1.91 -6.36
N LEU A 116 -8.87 1.76 -7.38
CA LEU A 116 -8.24 2.86 -8.10
C LEU A 116 -9.23 3.77 -8.83
N ASN A 117 -10.36 3.22 -9.31
CA ASN A 117 -11.43 4.00 -9.94
C ASN A 117 -12.04 5.01 -8.96
N ILE A 118 -12.37 4.58 -7.73
CA ILE A 118 -12.89 5.48 -6.70
C ILE A 118 -11.78 6.40 -6.21
N ALA A 119 -10.55 5.90 -6.03
CA ALA A 119 -9.42 6.73 -5.65
C ALA A 119 -9.20 7.88 -6.64
N ARG A 120 -9.28 7.63 -7.95
CA ARG A 120 -9.16 8.65 -8.99
C ARG A 120 -10.29 9.66 -8.95
N ASP A 121 -11.54 9.22 -8.86
CA ASP A 121 -12.71 10.12 -8.77
C ASP A 121 -12.61 11.04 -7.54
N LEU A 122 -12.21 10.50 -6.39
CA LEU A 122 -11.99 11.29 -5.18
C LEU A 122 -10.83 12.26 -5.32
N PHE A 123 -9.72 11.80 -5.90
CA PHE A 123 -8.54 12.61 -6.20
C PHE A 123 -8.89 13.80 -7.10
N ASP A 124 -9.79 13.61 -8.05
CA ASP A 124 -10.26 14.66 -8.96
C ASP A 124 -11.19 15.68 -8.32
N LYS A 125 -11.95 15.24 -7.31
CA LYS A 125 -12.83 16.09 -6.52
C LYS A 125 -12.11 16.83 -5.38
N MET A 126 -10.84 16.54 -5.11
CA MET A 126 -10.10 17.22 -4.06
C MET A 126 -9.92 18.72 -4.40
N PRO A 127 -10.44 19.65 -3.58
CA PRO A 127 -10.36 21.09 -3.86
C PRO A 127 -8.92 21.61 -3.83
N LYS A 128 -8.04 20.96 -3.04
CA LYS A 128 -6.60 21.18 -3.05
C LYS A 128 -5.88 19.86 -2.87
N ARG A 129 -5.18 19.42 -3.91
CA ARG A 129 -4.32 18.22 -3.85
C ARG A 129 -3.03 18.58 -3.11
N ASN A 130 -2.61 17.76 -2.15
CA ASN A 130 -1.33 17.88 -1.46
C ASN A 130 -0.36 16.80 -1.98
N LEU A 131 0.93 16.90 -1.63
CA LEU A 131 1.95 15.92 -2.04
C LEU A 131 1.58 14.48 -1.65
N VAL A 132 0.95 14.31 -0.49
CA VAL A 132 0.49 13.00 -0.01
C VAL A 132 -0.51 12.39 -1.00
N ALA A 133 -1.48 13.18 -1.48
CA ALA A 133 -2.47 12.71 -2.44
C ALA A 133 -1.83 12.26 -3.77
N TRP A 134 -0.91 13.06 -4.32
CA TRP A 134 -0.18 12.73 -5.54
C TRP A 134 0.63 11.43 -5.37
N ASN A 135 1.44 11.35 -4.32
CA ASN A 135 2.30 10.21 -4.04
C ASN A 135 1.49 8.92 -3.86
N SER A 136 0.38 8.98 -3.12
CA SER A 136 -0.50 7.82 -2.91
C SER A 136 -1.21 7.37 -4.20
N MET A 137 -1.54 8.29 -5.13
CA MET A 137 -2.13 7.92 -6.42
C MET A 137 -1.10 7.22 -7.32
N ILE A 138 0.11 7.79 -7.42
CA ILE A 138 1.22 7.20 -8.18
C ILE A 138 1.59 5.83 -7.60
N ALA A 139 1.74 5.72 -6.28
CA ALA A 139 2.04 4.46 -5.61
C ALA A 139 0.93 3.42 -5.79
N GLY A 140 -0.34 3.84 -5.73
CA GLY A 140 -1.48 2.98 -6.00
C GLY A 140 -1.44 2.41 -7.42
N TYR A 141 -1.33 3.27 -8.44
CA TYR A 141 -1.24 2.83 -9.83
C TYR A 141 -0.06 1.90 -10.08
N ASN A 142 1.13 2.22 -9.54
CA ASN A 142 2.30 1.36 -9.62
C ASN A 142 2.03 -0.02 -8.99
N GLN A 143 1.50 -0.04 -7.77
CA GLN A 143 1.28 -1.28 -7.03
C GLN A 143 0.37 -2.27 -7.78
N TYR A 144 -0.55 -1.77 -8.60
CA TYR A 144 -1.49 -2.59 -9.37
C TYR A 144 -1.15 -2.65 -10.88
N GLY A 145 0.08 -2.29 -11.26
CA GLY A 145 0.60 -2.47 -12.62
C GLY A 145 0.03 -1.51 -13.67
N GLN A 146 -0.56 -0.39 -13.24
CA GLN A 146 -1.15 0.65 -14.11
C GLN A 146 -0.13 1.77 -14.36
N ALA A 147 0.98 1.42 -15.03
CA ALA A 147 2.13 2.32 -15.20
C ALA A 147 1.82 3.56 -16.05
N GLU A 148 0.96 3.45 -17.06
CA GLU A 148 0.59 4.57 -17.93
C GLU A 148 -0.15 5.65 -17.14
N GLU A 149 -1.10 5.24 -16.31
CA GLU A 149 -1.86 6.12 -15.44
C GLU A 149 -0.97 6.76 -14.36
N ALA A 150 -0.01 6.01 -13.81
CA ALA A 150 0.98 6.54 -12.87
C ALA A 150 1.81 7.67 -13.50
N LEU A 151 2.25 7.50 -14.74
CA LEU A 151 2.98 8.52 -15.51
C LEU A 151 2.10 9.72 -15.83
N GLY A 152 0.84 9.51 -16.19
CA GLY A 152 -0.14 10.58 -16.41
C GLY A 152 -0.31 11.45 -15.16
N VAL A 153 -0.51 10.83 -14.00
CA VAL A 153 -0.64 11.54 -12.71
C VAL A 153 0.64 12.28 -12.35
N PHE A 154 1.81 11.70 -12.61
CA PHE A 154 3.09 12.39 -12.41
C PHE A 154 3.24 13.62 -13.32
N SER A 155 2.82 13.52 -14.59
CA SER A 155 2.82 14.64 -15.52
C SER A 155 1.91 15.78 -15.03
N ASP A 156 0.69 15.43 -14.60
CA ASP A 156 -0.27 16.39 -14.01
C ASP A 156 0.31 17.09 -12.76
N MET A 157 1.03 16.34 -11.92
CA MET A 157 1.70 16.88 -10.73
C MET A 157 2.74 17.94 -11.09
N PHE A 158 3.56 17.67 -12.12
CA PHE A 158 4.59 18.56 -12.61
C PHE A 158 3.99 19.84 -13.22
N VAL A 159 2.95 19.71 -14.04
CA VAL A 159 2.22 20.85 -14.62
C VAL A 159 1.56 21.71 -13.54
N SER A 160 1.16 21.11 -12.42
CA SER A 160 0.55 21.81 -11.28
C SER A 160 1.54 22.63 -10.44
N GLY A 161 2.83 22.67 -10.78
CA GLY A 161 3.82 23.56 -10.17
C GLY A 161 4.27 23.17 -8.76
N PHE A 162 4.13 21.89 -8.38
CA PHE A 162 4.66 21.39 -7.11
C PHE A 162 6.18 21.15 -7.20
N ASP A 163 6.93 21.69 -6.25
CA ASP A 163 8.33 21.31 -6.03
C ASP A 163 8.38 19.86 -5.55
N LEU A 164 8.89 18.99 -6.42
CA LEU A 164 9.11 17.58 -6.12
C LEU A 164 10.21 17.47 -5.07
N ASP A 165 9.88 16.95 -3.89
CA ASP A 165 10.92 16.60 -2.92
C ASP A 165 11.73 15.38 -3.42
N LYS A 166 12.88 15.13 -2.79
CA LYS A 166 13.76 14.03 -3.16
C LYS A 166 13.06 12.66 -3.11
N ALA A 167 12.07 12.49 -2.23
CA ALA A 167 11.35 11.23 -2.09
C ALA A 167 10.38 11.02 -3.27
N THR A 168 9.67 12.06 -3.71
CA THR A 168 8.82 11.99 -4.91
C THR A 168 9.65 11.68 -6.16
N PHE A 169 10.81 12.34 -6.34
CA PHE A 169 11.70 12.03 -7.47
C PHE A 169 12.16 10.57 -7.48
N LEU A 170 12.55 10.02 -6.33
CA LEU A 170 12.96 8.62 -6.22
C LEU A 170 11.81 7.66 -6.52
N SER A 171 10.59 7.95 -6.02
CA SER A 171 9.42 7.10 -6.27
C SER A 171 9.06 7.01 -7.76
N VAL A 172 9.18 8.11 -8.49
CA VAL A 172 8.88 8.18 -9.91
C VAL A 172 9.97 7.50 -10.74
N ILE A 173 11.25 7.68 -10.38
CA ILE A 173 12.35 6.95 -11.04
C ILE A 173 12.17 5.44 -10.84
N SER A 174 11.79 4.99 -9.64
CA SER A 174 11.48 3.57 -9.39
C SER A 174 10.34 3.10 -10.29
N ALA A 175 9.25 3.86 -10.35
CA ALA A 175 8.07 3.56 -11.17
C ALA A 175 8.40 3.44 -12.67
N CYS A 176 9.06 4.45 -13.22
CA CYS A 176 9.51 4.46 -14.61
C CYS A 176 10.47 3.30 -14.88
N GLY A 177 11.37 3.01 -13.94
CA GLY A 177 12.27 1.88 -13.98
C GLY A 177 11.55 0.55 -14.11
N THR A 178 10.62 0.28 -13.20
CA THR A 178 9.78 -0.92 -13.21
C THR A 178 8.99 -1.04 -14.50
N ALA A 179 8.34 0.04 -14.94
CA ALA A 179 7.56 0.03 -16.17
C ALA A 179 8.41 -0.23 -17.43
N LEU A 180 9.60 0.37 -17.51
CA LEU A 180 10.54 0.15 -18.60
C LEU A 180 11.09 -1.28 -18.59
N VAL A 181 11.46 -1.80 -17.41
CA VAL A 181 11.90 -3.20 -17.27
C VAL A 181 10.78 -4.14 -17.70
N ASP A 182 9.55 -3.94 -17.22
CA ASP A 182 8.39 -4.77 -17.57
C ASP A 182 8.09 -4.72 -19.07
N MET A 183 8.13 -3.52 -19.67
CA MET A 183 7.90 -3.32 -21.11
C MET A 183 8.96 -4.04 -21.95
N TYR A 184 10.24 -3.77 -21.71
CA TYR A 184 11.33 -4.40 -22.46
C TYR A 184 11.37 -5.91 -22.25
N ALA A 185 11.11 -6.36 -21.03
CA ALA A 185 11.12 -7.78 -20.74
C ALA A 185 9.96 -8.50 -21.43
N LYS A 186 8.73 -7.94 -21.43
CA LYS A 186 7.57 -8.49 -22.16
C LYS A 186 7.67 -8.38 -23.68
N SER A 187 8.46 -7.45 -24.20
CA SER A 187 8.73 -7.35 -25.64
C SER A 187 9.82 -8.32 -26.10
N GLY A 188 10.41 -9.11 -25.20
CA GLY A 188 11.52 -10.02 -25.49
C GLY A 188 12.87 -9.32 -25.67
N ASP A 189 12.97 -8.02 -25.35
CA ASP A 189 14.24 -7.29 -25.33
C ASP A 189 14.85 -7.36 -23.91
N ALA A 190 15.29 -8.56 -23.55
CA ALA A 190 15.88 -8.84 -22.24
C ALA A 190 17.15 -8.01 -21.97
N GLU A 191 17.89 -7.60 -23.02
CA GLU A 191 19.11 -6.81 -22.88
C GLU A 191 18.80 -5.38 -22.44
N SER A 192 17.84 -4.73 -23.10
CA SER A 192 17.36 -3.39 -22.69
C SER A 192 16.73 -3.44 -21.30
N ALA A 193 15.96 -4.48 -20.98
CA ALA A 193 15.41 -4.70 -19.64
C ALA A 193 16.52 -4.81 -18.59
N ARG A 194 17.57 -5.61 -18.84
CA ARG A 194 18.75 -5.75 -17.96
C ARG A 194 19.47 -4.43 -17.75
N LYS A 195 19.64 -3.63 -18.80
CA LYS A 195 20.31 -2.33 -18.73
C LYS A 195 19.55 -1.33 -17.87
N VAL A 196 18.24 -1.20 -18.10
CA VAL A 196 17.40 -0.33 -17.25
C VAL A 196 17.42 -0.84 -15.81
N PHE A 197 17.27 -2.16 -15.62
CA PHE A 197 17.33 -2.78 -14.31
C PHE A 197 18.65 -2.46 -13.58
N SER A 198 19.81 -2.58 -14.24
CA SER A 198 21.10 -2.27 -13.62
C SER A 198 21.25 -0.81 -13.23
N ASP A 199 20.71 0.10 -14.04
CA ASP A 199 20.85 1.55 -13.85
C ASP A 199 19.99 2.08 -12.69
N LEU A 200 19.00 1.32 -12.21
CA LEU A 200 18.19 1.69 -11.04
C LEU A 200 19.00 1.65 -9.75
N LYS A 201 19.13 2.79 -9.08
CA LYS A 201 19.82 2.92 -7.77
C LYS A 201 19.16 2.15 -6.64
N THR A 202 17.84 2.10 -6.64
CA THR A 202 17.02 1.41 -5.64
C THR A 202 16.07 0.51 -6.38
N LYS A 203 15.95 -0.75 -5.95
CA LYS A 203 15.10 -1.75 -6.58
C LYS A 203 14.12 -2.25 -5.53
N ASP A 204 12.85 -1.91 -5.70
CA ASP A 204 11.79 -2.45 -4.86
C ASP A 204 11.43 -3.88 -5.29
N THR A 205 10.61 -4.57 -4.48
CA THR A 205 10.14 -5.93 -4.80
C THR A 205 9.57 -6.02 -6.22
N MET A 206 8.84 -5.00 -6.68
CA MET A 206 8.13 -5.06 -7.95
C MET A 206 9.08 -5.10 -9.15
N VAL A 207 10.14 -4.29 -9.18
CA VAL A 207 11.09 -4.33 -10.32
C VAL A 207 11.83 -5.66 -10.39
N TRP A 208 12.13 -6.28 -9.24
CA TRP A 208 12.69 -7.62 -9.18
C TRP A 208 11.71 -8.66 -9.74
N THR A 209 10.44 -8.61 -9.31
CA THR A 209 9.39 -9.51 -9.78
C THR A 209 9.18 -9.38 -11.30
N SER A 210 9.08 -8.16 -11.83
CA SER A 210 8.95 -7.90 -13.27
C SER A 210 10.13 -8.46 -14.06
N MET A 211 11.35 -8.28 -13.56
CA MET A 211 12.55 -8.82 -14.20
C MET A 211 12.54 -10.36 -14.26
N ILE A 212 12.20 -11.01 -13.15
CA ILE A 212 12.15 -12.48 -13.06
C ILE A 212 11.09 -13.04 -14.01
N ILE A 213 9.86 -12.51 -13.99
CA ILE A 213 8.78 -12.98 -14.87
C ILE A 213 9.14 -12.75 -16.33
N GLY A 214 9.69 -11.58 -16.64
CA GLY A 214 10.17 -11.23 -17.98
C GLY A 214 11.17 -12.24 -18.54
N LEU A 215 12.18 -12.60 -17.75
CA LEU A 215 13.17 -13.62 -18.15
C LEU A 215 12.52 -14.99 -18.41
N VAL A 216 11.55 -15.40 -17.58
CA VAL A 216 10.84 -16.68 -17.73
C VAL A 216 10.00 -16.73 -19.00
N MET A 217 9.24 -15.67 -19.30
CA MET A 217 8.34 -15.64 -20.46
C MET A 217 9.08 -15.73 -21.80
N HIS A 218 10.31 -15.24 -21.88
CA HIS A 218 11.07 -15.16 -23.13
C HIS A 218 12.20 -16.18 -23.23
N GLY A 219 12.13 -17.26 -22.45
CA GLY A 219 13.05 -18.40 -22.58
C GLY A 219 14.42 -18.21 -21.92
N HIS A 220 14.60 -17.14 -21.14
CA HIS A 220 15.78 -16.89 -20.31
C HIS A 220 15.60 -17.43 -18.88
N GLY A 221 14.85 -18.54 -18.74
CA GLY A 221 14.49 -19.12 -17.44
C GLY A 221 15.69 -19.53 -16.57
N GLU A 222 16.85 -19.80 -17.17
CA GLU A 222 18.09 -20.12 -16.45
C GLU A 222 18.62 -18.94 -15.62
N GLU A 223 18.34 -17.71 -16.05
CA GLU A 223 18.77 -16.49 -15.35
C GLU A 223 17.86 -16.14 -14.16
N ALA A 224 16.62 -16.64 -14.14
CA ALA A 224 15.62 -16.29 -13.13
C ALA A 224 16.01 -16.72 -11.69
N PRO A 225 16.51 -17.95 -11.42
CA PRO A 225 16.99 -18.31 -10.08
C PRO A 225 18.16 -17.46 -9.59
N SER A 226 19.09 -17.09 -10.50
CA SER A 226 20.22 -16.22 -10.15
C SER A 226 19.76 -14.80 -9.80
N THR A 227 18.75 -14.29 -10.52
CA THR A 227 18.13 -12.98 -10.27
C THR A 227 17.37 -12.98 -8.96
N PHE A 228 16.64 -14.05 -8.66
CA PHE A 228 15.94 -14.24 -7.39
C PHE A 228 16.89 -14.28 -6.20
N LYS A 229 18.02 -14.97 -6.30
CA LYS A 229 19.01 -14.98 -5.24
C LYS A 229 19.56 -13.58 -4.95
N ARG A 230 19.83 -12.79 -6.00
CA ARG A 230 20.25 -11.38 -5.86
C ARG A 230 19.17 -10.52 -5.19
N MET A 231 17.90 -10.78 -5.46
CA MET A 231 16.79 -10.11 -4.76
C MET A 231 16.79 -10.43 -3.26
N GLN A 232 17.04 -11.69 -2.88
CA GLN A 232 17.10 -12.10 -1.47
C GLN A 232 18.28 -11.46 -0.71
N GLU A 233 19.33 -11.06 -1.41
CA GLU A 233 20.49 -10.35 -0.86
C GLU A 233 20.26 -8.83 -0.74
N ASP A 234 19.24 -8.27 -1.40
CA ASP A 234 18.91 -6.85 -1.38
C ASP A 234 17.99 -6.51 -0.20
N ALA A 235 18.48 -5.71 0.76
CA ALA A 235 17.71 -5.32 1.94
C ALA A 235 16.46 -4.48 1.64
N ALA A 236 16.36 -3.89 0.44
CA ALA A 236 15.22 -3.08 0.03
C ALA A 236 14.07 -3.91 -0.60
N ALA A 237 14.28 -5.21 -0.81
CA ALA A 237 13.31 -6.09 -1.47
C ALA A 237 13.04 -7.35 -0.64
N SER A 238 11.78 -7.77 -0.61
CA SER A 238 11.39 -9.07 -0.07
C SER A 238 10.58 -9.83 -1.10
N PRO A 239 10.92 -11.10 -1.40
CA PRO A 239 10.12 -11.96 -2.27
C PRO A 239 8.66 -12.01 -1.82
N ASP A 240 7.75 -11.79 -2.76
CA ASP A 240 6.31 -11.99 -2.56
C ASP A 240 5.83 -13.26 -3.26
N GLN A 241 4.54 -13.61 -3.08
CA GLN A 241 3.94 -14.79 -3.68
C GLN A 241 4.09 -14.81 -5.21
N ILE A 242 3.98 -13.65 -5.87
CA ILE A 242 4.09 -13.53 -7.33
C ILE A 242 5.52 -13.87 -7.78
N THR A 243 6.51 -13.38 -7.04
CA THR A 243 7.92 -13.66 -7.29
C THR A 243 8.22 -15.16 -7.20
N TYR A 244 7.73 -15.83 -6.15
CA TYR A 244 7.90 -17.28 -6.00
C TYR A 244 7.26 -18.06 -7.14
N ILE A 245 6.05 -17.68 -7.59
CA ILE A 245 5.39 -18.30 -8.74
C ILE A 245 6.25 -18.15 -10.00
N GLY A 246 6.82 -16.97 -10.24
CA GLY A 246 7.71 -16.71 -11.37
C GLY A 246 8.93 -17.63 -11.38
N VAL A 247 9.63 -17.75 -10.25
CA VAL A 247 10.81 -18.62 -10.14
C VAL A 247 10.46 -20.10 -10.26
N LEU A 248 9.35 -20.55 -9.67
CA LEU A 248 8.88 -21.93 -9.79
C LEU A 248 8.54 -22.28 -11.25
N CYS A 249 7.95 -21.35 -11.98
CA CYS A 249 7.71 -21.48 -13.41
C CYS A 249 9.04 -21.62 -14.17
N ALA A 250 10.05 -20.82 -13.84
CA ALA A 250 11.41 -20.95 -14.38
C ALA A 250 12.00 -22.35 -14.13
N CYS A 251 11.93 -22.83 -12.89
CA CYS A 251 12.43 -24.15 -12.50
C CYS A 251 11.73 -25.27 -13.28
N SER A 252 10.42 -25.14 -13.50
CA SER A 252 9.64 -26.08 -14.31
C SER A 252 10.06 -26.07 -15.78
N HIS A 253 10.33 -24.90 -16.35
CA HIS A 253 10.73 -24.77 -17.76
C HIS A 253 12.16 -25.26 -18.03
N VAL A 254 13.08 -25.03 -17.09
CA VAL A 254 14.50 -25.41 -17.21
C VAL A 254 14.77 -26.84 -16.73
N GLY A 255 13.86 -27.43 -15.95
CA GLY A 255 14.04 -28.77 -15.37
C GLY A 255 14.82 -28.80 -14.06
N LEU A 256 14.89 -27.67 -13.34
CA LEU A 256 15.56 -27.55 -12.04
C LEU A 256 14.65 -28.03 -10.90
N VAL A 257 14.40 -29.34 -10.85
CA VAL A 257 13.42 -29.95 -9.92
C VAL A 257 13.77 -29.71 -8.45
N GLU A 258 15.04 -29.85 -8.08
CA GLU A 258 15.49 -29.69 -6.68
C GLU A 258 15.35 -28.24 -6.19
N GLU A 259 15.78 -27.27 -7.01
CA GLU A 259 15.61 -25.84 -6.71
C GLU A 259 14.12 -25.45 -6.64
N GLY A 260 13.29 -25.99 -7.53
CA GLY A 260 11.85 -25.79 -7.51
C GLY A 260 11.21 -26.28 -6.20
N GLN A 261 11.58 -27.47 -5.73
CA GLN A 261 11.08 -27.99 -4.44
C GLN A 261 11.53 -27.14 -3.24
N ARG A 262 12.78 -26.66 -3.27
CA ARG A 262 13.32 -25.78 -2.24
C ARG A 262 12.54 -24.47 -2.15
N HIS A 263 12.36 -23.79 -3.28
CA HIS A 263 11.60 -22.54 -3.34
C HIS A 263 10.12 -22.70 -3.00
N PHE A 264 9.49 -23.82 -3.36
CA PHE A 264 8.10 -24.11 -2.97
C PHE A 264 7.94 -24.28 -1.45
N THR A 265 8.90 -24.96 -0.82
CA THR A 265 8.92 -25.13 0.64
C THR A 265 9.16 -23.79 1.34
N GLU A 266 10.04 -22.95 0.80
CA GLU A 266 10.28 -21.60 1.30
C GLU A 266 9.00 -20.74 1.21
N MET A 267 8.33 -20.74 0.05
CA MET A 267 7.07 -20.02 -0.15
C MET A 267 5.97 -20.45 0.83
N THR A 268 5.79 -21.76 1.05
CA THR A 268 4.76 -22.26 1.97
C THR A 268 5.07 -21.94 3.44
N ASN A 269 6.34 -21.92 3.84
CA ASN A 269 6.74 -21.51 5.17
C ASN A 269 6.53 -20.00 5.42
N VAL A 270 6.77 -19.17 4.41
CA VAL A 270 6.67 -17.69 4.53
C VAL A 270 5.23 -17.20 4.33
N HIS A 271 4.47 -17.80 3.42
CA HIS A 271 3.16 -17.29 3.00
C HIS A 271 1.99 -18.29 3.19
N GLY A 272 2.23 -19.52 3.63
CA GLY A 272 1.22 -20.58 3.75
C GLY A 272 0.54 -20.70 5.12
N LYS A 273 0.81 -19.78 6.05
CA LYS A 273 0.09 -19.68 7.33
C LYS A 273 -0.98 -18.59 7.24
N SER A 274 -2.13 -18.95 6.67
CA SER A 274 -3.37 -18.17 6.77
C SER A 274 -4.50 -19.07 7.23
#